data_AF-A0A7V5XDM0-F1
#
_entry.id   AF-A0A7V5XDM0-F1
#
_cell.length_a   1.000
_cell.length_b   1.000
_cell.length_c   1.000
_cell.angle_alpha   90.00
_cell.angle_beta   90.00
_cell.angle_gamma   90.00
#
_symmetry.space_group_name_H-M   'P 1'
#
loop_
_entity.id
_entity.type
_entity.pdbx_description
1 polymer ?
#
loop_
_entity_poly.entity_id
_entity_poly.type
_entity_poly.pdbx_seq_one_letter_code
_entity_poly.pdbx_strand_id
1 'polypeptide(L)'
;MSRIDHSKAAVGQGPGVDLNLLVIAGLLLGGGLVLLTSASISLAERNTGDPFFYLERQLVATAIGVLAGIIVFRVPTELWERAGLMLPCLAIVLLLSVLVPGLGRTVNGSTRWLRIAGIAIQVAEPARLLLLVYIAGYAARHTRELQSSL
;
A
#
# COMPACT_ATOMS: atom_id res chain seq x y z
N MET A 1 0.25 -42.70 33.14
CA MET A 1 1.01 -42.28 31.94
C MET A 1 0.04 -41.58 30.99
N SER A 2 -0.21 -40.28 31.25
CA SER A 2 -1.25 -39.48 30.58
C SER A 2 -0.71 -38.95 29.25
N ARG A 3 -1.24 -39.47 28.13
CA ARG A 3 -1.04 -38.88 26.80
C ARG A 3 -1.79 -37.55 26.78
N ILE A 4 -1.02 -36.46 26.82
CA ILE A 4 -1.54 -35.14 26.49
C ILE A 4 -1.90 -35.18 25.01
N ASP A 5 -3.20 -35.18 24.76
CA ASP A 5 -3.81 -35.11 23.46
C ASP A 5 -3.56 -33.72 22.86
N HIS A 6 -2.60 -33.63 21.94
CA HIS A 6 -2.34 -32.41 21.15
C HIS A 6 -3.33 -32.24 19.98
N SER A 7 -4.44 -32.99 19.94
CA SER A 7 -5.46 -32.86 18.90
C SER A 7 -6.48 -31.76 19.18
N LYS A 8 -6.02 -30.51 19.34
CA LYS A 8 -6.87 -29.33 19.24
C LYS A 8 -6.10 -28.15 18.67
N ALA A 9 -6.10 -28.01 17.36
CA ALA A 9 -6.28 -26.74 16.66
C ALA A 9 -6.18 -26.91 15.13
N ALA A 10 -6.91 -27.88 14.56
CA ALA A 10 -7.43 -27.69 13.21
C ALA A 10 -8.65 -26.76 13.30
N VAL A 11 -8.44 -25.52 13.78
CA VAL A 11 -9.42 -24.47 13.57
C VAL A 11 -9.28 -24.15 12.09
N GLY A 12 -10.18 -24.70 11.29
CA GLY A 12 -10.44 -24.20 9.95
C GLY A 12 -10.87 -22.75 10.06
N GLN A 13 -9.91 -21.84 10.09
CA GLN A 13 -10.15 -20.42 9.89
C GLN A 13 -10.33 -20.27 8.38
N GLY A 14 -11.56 -20.03 7.94
CA GLY A 14 -11.72 -19.27 6.69
C GLY A 14 -10.92 -17.97 6.80
N PRO A 15 -10.55 -17.29 5.70
CA PRO A 15 -9.72 -16.09 5.77
C PRO A 15 -10.43 -15.01 6.60
N GLY A 16 -10.17 -15.01 7.89
CA GLY A 16 -10.71 -14.09 8.86
C GLY A 16 -9.83 -12.85 8.85
N VAL A 17 -10.46 -11.70 8.93
CA VAL A 17 -9.75 -10.44 9.07
C VAL A 17 -8.98 -10.47 10.40
N ASP A 18 -7.66 -10.32 10.36
CA ASP A 18 -6.85 -10.18 11.58
C ASP A 18 -7.14 -8.82 12.23
N LEU A 19 -7.99 -8.87 13.26
CA LEU A 19 -8.44 -7.67 13.96
C LEU A 19 -7.28 -6.99 14.71
N ASN A 20 -6.29 -7.75 15.19
CA ASN A 20 -5.14 -7.18 15.89
C ASN A 20 -4.30 -6.34 14.91
N LEU A 21 -4.07 -6.84 13.71
CA LEU A 21 -3.38 -6.10 12.66
C LEU A 21 -4.12 -4.81 12.30
N LEU A 22 -5.46 -4.87 12.17
CA LEU A 22 -6.26 -3.69 11.88
C LEU A 22 -6.23 -2.66 13.01
N VAL A 23 -6.29 -3.10 14.27
CA VAL A 23 -6.19 -2.19 15.42
C VAL A 23 -4.83 -1.51 15.46
N ILE A 24 -3.74 -2.26 15.27
CA ILE A 24 -2.38 -1.71 15.23
C ILE A 24 -2.24 -0.72 14.07
N ALA A 25 -2.70 -1.06 12.88
CA ALA A 25 -2.68 -0.17 11.72
C ALA A 25 -3.50 1.11 11.98
N GLY A 26 -4.68 0.99 12.58
CA GLY A 26 -5.52 2.12 12.97
C GLY A 26 -4.87 3.04 13.99
N LEU A 27 -4.19 2.47 15.01
CA LEU A 27 -3.43 3.24 16.00
C LEU A 27 -2.24 3.96 15.37
N LEU A 28 -1.51 3.31 14.45
CA LEU A 28 -0.40 3.94 13.72
C LEU A 28 -0.89 5.08 12.81
N LEU A 29 -2.01 4.88 12.11
CA LEU A 29 -2.62 5.92 11.28
C LEU A 29 -3.09 7.11 12.13
N GLY A 30 -3.85 6.86 13.20
CA GLY A 30 -4.34 7.91 14.09
C GLY A 30 -3.21 8.65 14.82
N GLY A 31 -2.24 7.91 15.36
CA GLY A 31 -1.04 8.49 15.97
C GLY A 31 -0.23 9.32 14.98
N GLY A 32 -0.09 8.84 13.73
CA GLY A 32 0.55 9.57 12.65
C GLY A 32 -0.14 10.91 12.33
N LEU A 33 -1.48 10.95 12.34
CA LEU A 33 -2.24 12.20 12.15
C LEU A 33 -2.00 13.20 13.29
N VAL A 34 -1.97 12.72 14.53
CA VAL A 34 -1.68 13.58 15.70
C VAL A 34 -0.26 14.14 15.62
N LEU A 35 0.73 13.29 15.31
CA LEU A 35 2.12 13.70 15.16
C LEU A 35 2.31 14.69 14.01
N LEU A 36 1.69 14.44 12.86
CA LEU A 36 1.72 15.35 11.72
C LEU A 36 1.18 16.72 12.10
N THR A 37 0.01 16.76 12.75
CA THR A 37 -0.64 18.02 13.16
C THR A 37 0.26 18.79 14.12
N SER A 38 0.78 18.11 15.14
CA SER A 38 1.69 18.71 16.14
C SER A 38 2.95 19.30 15.50
N ALA A 39 3.60 18.56 14.60
CA ALA A 39 4.84 19.00 13.97
C ALA A 39 4.64 20.10 12.91
N SER A 40 3.47 20.17 12.29
CA SER A 40 3.21 21.08 11.16
C SER A 40 2.42 22.33 11.52
N ILE A 41 1.84 22.44 12.73
CA ILE A 41 0.96 23.56 13.11
C ILE A 41 1.63 24.94 12.95
N SER A 42 2.86 25.09 13.46
CA SER A 42 3.64 26.33 13.37
C SER A 42 4.07 26.66 11.95
N LEU A 43 4.21 25.64 11.09
CA LEU A 43 4.56 25.81 9.69
C LEU A 43 3.34 26.17 8.85
N ALA A 44 2.19 25.55 9.15
CA ALA A 44 0.91 25.81 8.52
C ALA A 44 0.46 27.25 8.79
N GLU A 45 0.53 27.69 10.05
CA GLU A 45 0.18 29.05 10.43
C GLU A 45 1.05 30.08 9.68
N ARG A 46 2.35 29.83 9.52
CA ARG A 46 3.28 30.72 8.80
C ARG A 46 3.05 30.76 7.28
N ASN A 47 2.75 29.62 6.67
CA ASN A 47 2.71 29.49 5.21
C ASN A 47 1.32 29.72 4.62
N THR A 48 0.28 29.31 5.34
CA THR A 48 -1.11 29.30 4.84
C THR A 48 -2.05 30.14 5.69
N GLY A 49 -1.65 30.56 6.90
CA GLY A 49 -2.52 31.29 7.83
C GLY A 49 -3.59 30.42 8.50
N ASP A 50 -3.62 29.12 8.16
CA ASP A 50 -4.52 28.12 8.70
C ASP A 50 -3.69 27.00 9.36
N PRO A 51 -3.76 26.83 10.70
CA PRO A 51 -3.05 25.79 11.44
C PRO A 51 -3.40 24.35 11.03
N PHE A 52 -4.59 24.11 10.48
CA PHE A 52 -5.09 22.76 10.16
C PHE A 52 -4.94 22.38 8.69
N PHE A 53 -4.39 23.26 7.85
CA PHE A 53 -4.25 23.06 6.41
C PHE A 53 -3.63 21.70 6.02
N TYR A 54 -2.56 21.28 6.69
CA TYR A 54 -1.93 19.98 6.41
C TYR A 54 -2.71 18.79 6.96
N LEU A 55 -3.42 18.96 8.08
CA LEU A 55 -4.28 17.93 8.64
C LEU A 55 -5.44 17.62 7.70
N GLU A 56 -6.14 18.63 7.19
CA GLU A 56 -7.27 18.44 6.27
C GLU A 56 -6.86 17.65 5.01
N ARG A 57 -5.73 18.04 4.42
CA ARG A 57 -5.17 17.34 3.26
C ARG A 57 -4.82 15.89 3.58
N GLN A 58 -4.24 15.64 4.75
CA GLN A 58 -3.88 14.30 5.18
C GLN A 58 -5.14 13.46 5.48
N LEU A 59 -6.20 14.04 6.02
CA LEU A 59 -7.48 13.34 6.23
C LEU A 59 -8.09 12.90 4.90
N VAL A 60 -8.10 13.78 3.88
CA VAL A 60 -8.57 13.41 2.54
C VAL A 60 -7.71 12.29 1.94
N ALA A 61 -6.38 12.41 2.04
CA ALA A 61 -5.46 11.37 1.56
C ALA A 61 -5.67 10.02 2.29
N THR A 62 -5.90 10.08 3.60
CA THR A 62 -6.16 8.89 4.43
C THR A 62 -7.48 8.25 4.05
N ALA A 63 -8.54 9.03 3.85
CA ALA A 63 -9.83 8.52 3.39
C ALA A 63 -9.73 7.82 2.02
N ILE A 64 -9.04 8.45 1.05
CA ILE A 64 -8.79 7.85 -0.27
C ILE A 64 -7.98 6.55 -0.13
N GLY A 65 -6.94 6.55 0.70
CA GLY A 65 -6.10 5.37 0.94
C GLY A 65 -6.87 4.21 1.58
N VAL A 66 -7.71 4.48 2.58
CA VAL A 66 -8.57 3.48 3.23
C VAL A 66 -9.58 2.92 2.24
N LEU A 67 -10.23 3.77 1.44
CA LEU A 67 -11.17 3.33 0.40
C LEU A 67 -10.47 2.45 -0.64
N ALA A 68 -9.30 2.86 -1.13
CA ALA A 68 -8.50 2.07 -2.07
C ALA A 68 -8.09 0.73 -1.45
N GLY A 69 -7.67 0.72 -0.19
CA GLY A 69 -7.35 -0.51 0.56
C GLY A 69 -8.53 -1.46 0.68
N ILE A 70 -9.73 -0.95 0.99
CA ILE A 70 -10.97 -1.74 1.06
C ILE A 70 -11.33 -2.32 -0.31
N ILE A 71 -11.17 -1.56 -1.39
CA ILE A 71 -11.43 -2.04 -2.75
C ILE A 71 -10.48 -3.19 -3.08
N VAL A 72 -9.17 -3.00 -2.86
CA VAL A 72 -8.14 -4.02 -3.12
C VAL A 72 -8.36 -5.26 -2.26
N PHE A 73 -8.72 -5.09 -0.99
CA PHE A 73 -9.03 -6.19 -0.07
C PHE A 73 -10.20 -7.07 -0.54
N ARG A 74 -11.14 -6.50 -1.30
CA ARG A 74 -12.26 -7.26 -1.89
C ARG A 74 -11.89 -7.99 -3.18
N VAL A 75 -10.72 -7.74 -3.77
CA VAL A 75 -10.27 -8.44 -4.97
C VAL A 75 -9.69 -9.80 -4.57
N PRO A 76 -10.23 -10.93 -5.09
CA PRO A 76 -9.72 -12.26 -4.77
C PRO A 76 -8.25 -12.43 -5.13
N THR A 77 -7.49 -13.10 -4.26
CA THR A 77 -6.04 -13.33 -4.43
C THR A 77 -5.72 -14.07 -5.73
N GLU A 78 -6.63 -14.93 -6.20
CA GLU A 78 -6.47 -15.70 -7.43
C GLU A 78 -6.38 -14.79 -8.67
N LEU A 79 -7.05 -13.63 -8.68
CA LEU A 79 -6.94 -12.68 -9.79
C LEU A 79 -5.54 -12.07 -9.86
N TRP A 80 -4.98 -11.71 -8.70
CA TRP A 80 -3.64 -11.15 -8.60
C TRP A 80 -2.59 -12.17 -9.04
N GLU A 81 -2.73 -13.43 -8.66
CA GLU A 81 -1.81 -14.49 -9.08
C GLU A 81 -1.90 -14.80 -10.58
N ARG A 82 -3.11 -14.83 -11.14
CA ARG A 82 -3.36 -15.09 -12.57
C ARG A 82 -2.88 -13.96 -13.47
N ALA A 83 -2.85 -12.72 -12.98
CA ALA A 83 -2.36 -11.59 -13.76
C ALA A 83 -0.89 -11.77 -14.21
N GLY A 84 -0.08 -12.53 -13.47
CA GLY A 84 1.25 -12.97 -13.91
C GLY A 84 2.11 -11.82 -14.44
N LEU A 85 2.67 -11.97 -15.64
CA LEU A 85 3.53 -10.98 -16.29
C LEU A 85 2.83 -9.64 -16.62
N MET A 86 1.50 -9.57 -16.57
CA MET A 86 0.81 -8.30 -16.78
C MET A 86 1.11 -7.28 -15.67
N LEU A 87 1.34 -7.73 -14.43
CA LEU A 87 1.65 -6.86 -13.30
C LEU A 87 2.98 -6.10 -13.47
N PRO A 88 4.13 -6.76 -13.76
CA PRO A 88 5.39 -6.05 -14.01
C PRO A 88 5.34 -5.21 -15.29
N CYS A 89 4.64 -5.64 -16.34
CA CYS A 89 4.43 -4.81 -17.53
C CYS A 89 3.68 -3.52 -17.19
N LEU A 90 2.59 -3.61 -16.41
CA LEU A 90 1.85 -2.44 -15.94
C LEU A 90 2.71 -1.54 -15.06
N ALA A 91 3.56 -2.12 -14.19
CA ALA A 91 4.50 -1.35 -13.37
C ALA A 91 5.50 -0.56 -14.22
N ILE A 92 6.05 -1.16 -15.28
CA ILE A 92 6.94 -0.48 -16.23
C ILE A 92 6.20 0.64 -16.96
N VAL A 93 4.99 0.37 -17.48
CA VAL A 93 4.17 1.38 -18.16
C VAL A 93 3.87 2.56 -17.22
N LEU A 94 3.52 2.27 -15.96
CA LEU A 94 3.35 3.29 -14.93
C LEU A 94 4.63 4.12 -14.79
N LEU A 95 5.79 3.51 -14.57
CA LEU A 95 7.06 4.24 -14.43
C LEU A 95 7.40 5.11 -15.64
N LEU A 96 7.15 4.59 -16.86
CA LEU A 96 7.34 5.33 -18.10
C LEU A 96 6.36 6.50 -18.26
N SER A 97 5.16 6.43 -17.67
CA SER A 97 4.17 7.51 -17.77
C SER A 97 4.67 8.84 -17.18
N VAL A 98 5.58 8.80 -16.21
CA VAL A 98 6.19 10.01 -15.62
C VAL A 98 7.16 10.71 -16.57
N LEU A 99 7.67 10.01 -17.59
CA LEU A 99 8.56 10.59 -18.62
C LEU A 99 7.77 11.29 -19.72
N VAL A 100 6.46 11.07 -19.82
CA VAL A 100 5.62 11.73 -20.82
C VAL A 100 5.59 13.24 -20.52
N PRO A 101 6.02 14.09 -21.49
CA PRO A 101 6.06 15.52 -21.28
C PRO A 101 4.65 16.05 -21.01
N GLY A 102 4.52 16.87 -19.97
CA GLY A 102 3.23 17.42 -19.51
C GLY A 102 2.53 16.60 -18.42
N LEU A 103 2.89 15.33 -18.21
CA LEU A 103 2.33 14.50 -17.13
C LEU A 103 3.21 14.51 -15.87
N GLY A 104 4.52 14.35 -16.04
CA GLY A 104 5.49 14.31 -14.94
C GLY A 104 5.78 15.69 -14.34
N ARG A 105 5.81 15.77 -13.01
CA ARG A 105 6.20 16.98 -12.27
C ARG A 105 7.57 16.79 -11.64
N THR A 106 8.49 17.71 -11.94
CA THR A 106 9.83 17.74 -11.36
C THR A 106 9.80 18.43 -10.00
N VAL A 107 10.25 17.72 -8.96
CA VAL A 107 10.39 18.25 -7.60
C VAL A 107 11.81 17.91 -7.14
N ASN A 108 12.54 18.88 -6.59
CA ASN A 108 13.93 18.72 -6.15
C ASN A 108 14.85 18.10 -7.23
N GLY A 109 14.69 18.53 -8.49
CA GLY A 109 15.50 18.05 -9.62
C GLY A 109 15.14 16.66 -10.16
N SER A 110 14.08 16.01 -9.65
CA SER A 110 13.65 14.69 -10.14
C SER A 110 12.17 14.64 -10.51
N THR A 111 11.88 14.08 -11.69
CA THR A 111 10.51 13.84 -12.19
C THR A 111 10.03 12.47 -11.71
N ARG A 112 9.12 12.45 -10.72
CA ARG A 112 8.59 11.21 -10.10
C ARG A 112 7.09 11.25 -9.79
N TRP A 113 6.51 12.45 -9.87
CA TRP A 113 5.15 12.72 -9.42
C TRP A 113 4.24 12.96 -10.61
N LEU A 114 3.07 12.33 -10.61
CA LEU A 114 1.95 12.69 -11.49
C LEU A 114 0.98 13.55 -10.70
N ARG A 115 0.51 14.65 -11.28
CA ARG A 115 -0.55 15.46 -10.67
C ARG A 115 -1.87 15.19 -11.38
N ILE A 116 -2.77 14.47 -10.72
CA ILE A 116 -4.08 14.08 -11.25
C ILE A 116 -5.14 14.69 -10.34
N ALA A 117 -6.06 15.49 -10.92
CA ALA A 117 -7.18 16.11 -10.20
C ALA A 117 -6.79 16.82 -8.88
N GLY A 118 -5.64 17.51 -8.86
CA GLY A 118 -5.15 18.24 -7.67
C GLY A 118 -4.39 17.38 -6.64
N ILE A 119 -4.31 16.07 -6.83
CA ILE A 119 -3.54 15.14 -5.99
C ILE A 119 -2.23 14.80 -6.68
N ALA A 120 -1.13 14.82 -5.93
CA ALA A 120 0.17 14.36 -6.39
C ALA A 120 0.35 12.89 -6.02
N ILE A 121 0.49 12.01 -7.01
CA ILE A 121 0.72 10.58 -6.82
C ILE A 121 2.15 10.25 -7.23
N GLN A 122 2.87 9.58 -6.34
CA GLN A 122 4.20 9.06 -6.65
C GLN A 122 4.07 7.72 -7.37
N VAL A 123 4.44 7.70 -8.65
CA VAL A 123 4.25 6.55 -9.55
C VAL A 123 5.01 5.30 -9.09
N ALA A 124 6.14 5.49 -8.39
CA ALA A 124 6.96 4.40 -7.89
C ALA A 124 6.26 3.54 -6.81
N GLU A 125 5.30 4.11 -6.07
CA GLU A 125 4.59 3.39 -5.01
C GLU A 125 3.70 2.26 -5.55
N PRO A 126 2.72 2.51 -6.45
CA PRO A 126 1.93 1.44 -7.04
C PRO A 126 2.77 0.48 -7.90
N ALA A 127 3.79 0.98 -8.60
CA ALA A 127 4.70 0.12 -9.37
C ALA A 127 5.43 -0.90 -8.48
N ARG A 128 5.91 -0.49 -7.30
CA ARG A 128 6.53 -1.39 -6.32
C ARG A 128 5.55 -2.46 -5.84
N LEU A 129 4.30 -2.08 -5.54
CA LEU A 129 3.29 -3.03 -5.10
C LEU A 129 3.00 -4.10 -6.16
N LEU A 130 2.82 -3.70 -7.43
CA LEU A 130 2.60 -4.62 -8.55
C LEU A 130 3.75 -5.61 -8.72
N LEU A 131 5.00 -5.13 -8.60
CA LEU A 131 6.19 -5.98 -8.65
C LEU A 131 6.25 -6.95 -7.47
N LEU A 132 5.95 -6.50 -6.25
CA LEU A 132 5.92 -7.36 -5.07
C LEU A 132 4.88 -8.48 -5.19
N VAL A 133 3.67 -8.15 -5.67
CA VAL A 133 2.61 -9.13 -5.90
C VAL A 133 3.02 -10.14 -6.98
N TYR A 134 3.66 -9.68 -8.06
CA TYR A 134 4.20 -10.57 -9.08
C TYR A 134 5.26 -11.54 -8.51
N ILE A 135 6.22 -11.03 -7.75
CA ILE A 135 7.29 -11.85 -7.15
C ILE A 135 6.69 -12.87 -6.18
N ALA A 136 5.74 -12.45 -5.34
CA ALA A 136 5.04 -13.33 -4.41
C ALA A 136 4.30 -14.46 -5.17
N GLY A 137 3.53 -14.11 -6.21
CA GLY A 137 2.83 -15.10 -7.04
C GLY A 137 3.77 -16.01 -7.83
N TYR A 138 4.91 -15.49 -8.29
CA TYR A 138 5.94 -16.29 -8.96
C TYR A 138 6.55 -17.31 -8.00
N ALA A 139 6.93 -16.89 -6.79
CA ALA A 139 7.47 -17.76 -5.76
C ALA A 139 6.46 -18.84 -5.36
N ALA A 140 5.19 -18.46 -5.15
CA ALA A 140 4.12 -19.40 -4.82
C ALA A 140 3.99 -20.53 -5.87
N ARG A 141 4.02 -20.19 -7.17
CA ARG A 141 3.93 -21.17 -8.26
C ARG A 141 5.14 -22.12 -8.35
N HIS A 142 6.35 -21.62 -8.09
CA HIS A 142 7.59 -22.39 -8.21
C HIS A 142 8.08 -22.96 -6.87
N THR A 143 7.26 -22.93 -5.82
CA THR A 143 7.63 -23.40 -4.48
C THR A 143 8.23 -24.81 -4.49
N ARG A 144 7.66 -25.73 -5.29
CA ARG A 144 8.14 -27.12 -5.38
C ARG A 144 9.52 -27.24 -6.02
N GLU A 145 9.80 -26.45 -7.06
CA GLU A 145 11.11 -26.42 -7.71
C GLU A 145 12.15 -25.80 -6.79
N LEU A 146 11.83 -24.68 -6.15
CA LEU A 146 12.71 -23.99 -5.20
C LEU A 146 13.10 -24.86 -3.99
N GLN A 147 12.16 -25.68 -3.50
CA GLN A 147 12.41 -26.62 -2.40
C GLN A 147 13.23 -27.84 -2.82
N SER A 148 13.17 -28.25 -4.09
CA SER A 148 13.91 -29.41 -4.59
C SER A 148 15.39 -29.13 -4.90
N SER A 149 15.76 -27.86 -5.02
CA SER A 149 17.13 -27.39 -5.30
C SER A 149 17.92 -26.91 -4.07
N LEU A 150 17.38 -27.12 -2.86
CA LEU A 150 18.05 -26.89 -1.56
C LEU A 150 18.35 -28.23 -0.88
#